data_AF-A0A1F6R593-F1
#
_entry.id   AF-A0A1F6R593-F1
#
_cell.length_a   1.000
_cell.length_b   1.000
_cell.length_c   1.000
_cell.angle_alpha   90.00
_cell.angle_beta   90.00
_cell.angle_gamma   90.00
#
_symmetry.space_group_name_H-M   'P 1'
#
loop_
_entity.id
_entity.type
_entity.pdbx_description
1 polymer ?
#
loop_
_entity_poly.entity_id
_entity_poly.type
_entity_poly.pdbx_seq_one_letter_code
_entity_poly.pdbx_strand_id
1 'polypeptide(L)'
;MRDSYENYPLWIVIVTAVFSLSSYIAGSLLLSRLGSLWLVVYLLYILFLELRLLRGSCVNCYYFGKTCAFGKGRLSCLLFRKGDTKKFAHTKITWKDIIPDFLVTLVPVIAGIVILIRSFSWLVLGLVVWLFLATFVGNAVIRGQLACKYCKQRKIGCPAEKLFNKSKK
;
A
#
# COMPACT_ATOMS: atom_id res chain seq x y z
N MET A 1 1.10 -11.65 26.42
CA MET A 1 0.69 -11.97 25.03
C MET A 1 0.14 -10.70 24.42
N ARG A 2 0.65 -10.22 23.27
CA ARG A 2 0.13 -8.97 22.67
C ARG A 2 -1.20 -9.24 21.98
N ASP A 3 -2.27 -8.65 22.51
CA ASP A 3 -3.62 -8.77 21.97
C ASP A 3 -3.67 -8.23 20.55
N SER A 4 -4.23 -9.02 19.64
CA SER A 4 -4.45 -8.60 18.26
C SER A 4 -5.80 -7.90 18.16
N TYR A 5 -5.86 -6.80 17.43
CA TYR A 5 -7.10 -6.04 17.29
C TYR A 5 -8.13 -6.80 16.45
N GLU A 6 -9.33 -6.98 17.02
CA GLU A 6 -10.56 -7.37 16.32
C GLU A 6 -10.93 -6.35 15.24
N ASN A 7 -10.93 -5.09 15.64
CA ASN A 7 -11.12 -3.91 14.81
C ASN A 7 -10.02 -2.91 15.18
N TYR A 8 -9.32 -2.38 14.18
CA TYR A 8 -8.32 -1.36 14.43
C TYR A 8 -8.98 -0.06 14.92
N PRO A 9 -8.35 0.66 15.87
CA PRO A 9 -8.83 1.96 16.29
C PRO A 9 -8.79 2.93 15.10
N LEU A 10 -9.79 3.81 15.01
CA LEU A 10 -10.00 4.69 13.86
C LEU A 10 -8.79 5.60 13.58
N TRP A 11 -8.07 6.04 14.61
CA TRP A 11 -6.88 6.88 14.42
C TRP A 11 -5.78 6.17 13.60
N ILE A 12 -5.59 4.85 13.75
CA ILE A 12 -4.62 4.09 12.93
C ILE A 12 -5.07 4.07 11.48
N VAL A 13 -6.37 3.89 11.26
CA VAL A 13 -6.97 3.89 9.92
C VAL A 13 -6.78 5.25 9.25
N ILE A 14 -7.05 6.34 9.97
CA ILE A 14 -6.88 7.70 9.48
C ILE A 14 -5.41 7.96 9.15
N VAL A 15 -4.48 7.64 10.05
CA VAL A 15 -3.04 7.85 9.83
C VAL A 15 -2.55 7.08 8.61
N THR A 16 -2.90 5.80 8.47
CA THR A 16 -2.47 5.00 7.31
C THR A 16 -3.11 5.45 6.00
N ALA A 17 -4.37 5.91 6.03
CA ALA A 17 -5.06 6.43 4.88
C ALA A 17 -4.45 7.77 4.42
N VAL A 18 -4.21 8.70 5.34
CA VAL A 18 -3.54 9.98 5.05
C VAL A 18 -2.13 9.75 4.52
N PHE A 19 -1.39 8.80 5.09
CA PHE A 19 -0.06 8.44 4.61
C PHE A 19 -0.08 7.87 3.18
N SER A 20 -1.04 6.98 2.87
CA SER A 20 -1.18 6.41 1.52
C SER A 20 -1.61 7.49 0.52
N LEU A 21 -2.58 8.32 0.90
CA LEU A 21 -3.10 9.40 0.06
C LEU A 21 -2.04 10.47 -0.22
N SER A 22 -1.27 10.89 0.78
CA SER A 22 -0.17 11.85 0.60
C SER A 22 0.90 11.32 -0.36
N SER A 23 1.19 10.02 -0.33
CA SER A 23 2.10 9.39 -1.30
C SER A 23 1.52 9.41 -2.72
N TYR A 24 0.22 9.12 -2.89
CA TYR A 24 -0.43 9.19 -4.19
C TYR A 24 -0.52 10.60 -4.75
N ILE A 25 -0.82 11.59 -3.90
CA ILE A 25 -0.83 13.01 -4.27
C ILE A 25 0.57 13.44 -4.69
N ALA A 26 1.61 13.12 -3.91
CA ALA A 26 2.98 13.47 -4.25
C ALA A 26 3.40 12.87 -5.60
N GLY A 27 3.09 11.60 -5.85
CA GLY A 27 3.37 10.97 -7.15
C GLY A 27 2.59 11.60 -8.30
N SER A 28 1.32 11.94 -8.07
CA SER A 28 0.46 12.59 -9.06
C SER A 28 0.98 13.98 -9.44
N LEU A 29 1.42 14.77 -8.46
CA LEU A 29 1.98 16.10 -8.67
C LEU A 29 3.30 16.06 -9.46
N LEU A 30 4.13 15.03 -9.27
CA LEU A 30 5.34 14.84 -10.06
C LEU A 30 5.01 14.48 -11.50
N LEU A 31 4.12 13.52 -11.71
CA LEU A 31 3.75 13.07 -13.06
C LEU A 31 2.93 14.10 -13.83
N SER A 32 2.15 14.94 -13.16
CA SER A 32 1.44 16.05 -13.82
C SER A 32 2.40 17.08 -14.42
N ARG A 33 3.65 17.18 -13.92
CA ARG A 33 4.69 18.03 -14.53
C ARG A 33 5.22 17.46 -15.85
N LEU A 34 5.10 16.15 -16.08
CA LEU A 34 5.44 15.52 -17.36
C LEU A 34 4.30 15.60 -18.39
N GLY A 35 3.07 15.81 -17.92
CA GLY A 35 1.89 16.01 -18.77
C GLY A 35 0.62 15.40 -18.17
N SER A 36 -0.53 15.84 -18.66
CA SER A 36 -1.85 15.35 -18.22
C SER A 36 -2.07 13.87 -18.54
N LEU A 37 -1.52 13.37 -19.65
CA LEU A 37 -1.60 11.95 -20.01
C LEU A 37 -0.98 11.04 -18.94
N TRP A 38 0.22 11.39 -18.46
CA TRP A 38 0.94 10.62 -17.43
C TRP A 38 0.19 10.61 -16.10
N LEU A 39 -0.44 11.73 -15.73
CA LEU A 39 -1.31 11.81 -14.57
C LEU A 39 -2.50 10.84 -14.69
N VAL A 40 -3.22 10.86 -15.82
CA VAL A 40 -4.38 9.98 -16.04
C VAL A 40 -3.97 8.51 -15.98
N VAL A 41 -2.89 8.14 -16.67
CA VAL A 41 -2.36 6.76 -16.65
C VAL A 41 -2.01 6.33 -15.23
N TYR A 42 -1.35 7.20 -14.45
CA TYR A 42 -0.97 6.90 -13.08
C TYR A 42 -2.17 6.72 -12.13
N LEU A 43 -3.18 7.58 -12.24
CA LEU A 43 -4.40 7.46 -11.44
C LEU A 43 -5.18 6.18 -11.77
N LEU A 44 -5.30 5.84 -13.06
CA LEU A 44 -5.90 4.58 -13.50
C LEU A 44 -5.10 3.38 -12.99
N TYR A 45 -3.77 3.47 -12.97
CA TYR A 45 -2.89 2.42 -12.46
C TYR A 45 -3.08 2.21 -10.94
N ILE A 46 -3.10 3.29 -10.14
CA ILE A 46 -3.41 3.20 -8.70
C ILE A 46 -4.78 2.56 -8.48
N LEU A 47 -5.80 3.01 -9.22
CA LEU A 47 -7.16 2.49 -9.09
C LEU A 47 -7.22 0.99 -9.42
N PHE A 48 -6.55 0.57 -10.51
CA PHE A 48 -6.46 -0.84 -10.88
C PHE A 48 -5.81 -1.67 -9.77
N LEU A 49 -4.72 -1.20 -9.16
CA LEU A 49 -4.05 -1.91 -8.06
C LEU A 49 -4.93 -1.99 -6.81
N GLU A 50 -5.61 -0.90 -6.46
CA GLU A 50 -6.56 -0.89 -5.33
C GLU A 50 -7.68 -1.91 -5.54
N LEU A 51 -8.28 -1.95 -6.73
CA LEU A 51 -9.32 -2.92 -7.08
C LEU A 51 -8.79 -4.36 -7.09
N ARG A 52 -7.59 -4.58 -7.64
CA ARG A 52 -6.92 -5.89 -7.63
C ARG A 52 -6.71 -6.38 -6.20
N LEU A 53 -6.23 -5.50 -5.31
CA LEU A 53 -5.99 -5.82 -3.91
C LEU A 53 -7.29 -6.12 -3.16
N LEU A 54 -8.33 -5.28 -3.35
CA LEU A 54 -9.64 -5.46 -2.75
C LEU A 54 -10.24 -6.81 -3.16
N ARG A 55 -10.29 -7.09 -4.47
CA ARG A 55 -10.91 -8.30 -5.02
C ARG A 55 -10.11 -9.58 -4.74
N GLY A 56 -8.78 -9.52 -4.81
CA GLY A 56 -7.92 -10.70 -4.67
C GLY A 56 -7.60 -11.03 -3.21
N SER A 57 -7.13 -10.03 -2.46
CA SER A 57 -6.58 -10.21 -1.12
C SER A 57 -7.60 -9.89 -0.03
N CYS A 58 -8.27 -8.73 -0.09
CA CYS A 58 -9.15 -8.30 1.01
C CYS A 58 -10.40 -9.18 1.15
N VAL A 59 -10.98 -9.66 0.03
CA VAL A 59 -12.12 -10.59 0.00
C VAL A 59 -11.87 -11.88 0.80
N ASN A 60 -10.63 -12.36 0.83
CA ASN A 60 -10.24 -13.58 1.52
C ASN A 60 -9.55 -13.29 2.88
N CYS A 61 -9.39 -12.03 3.28
CA CYS A 61 -8.73 -11.68 4.53
C CYS A 61 -9.68 -11.82 5.74
N TYR A 62 -9.14 -12.16 6.91
CA TYR A 62 -9.89 -12.20 8.19
C TYR A 62 -10.64 -10.90 8.48
N TYR A 63 -10.09 -9.75 8.07
CA TYR A 63 -10.72 -8.45 8.28
C TYR A 63 -11.80 -8.10 7.24
N PHE A 64 -12.25 -9.03 6.40
CA PHE A 64 -13.39 -8.79 5.52
C PHE A 64 -14.65 -8.43 6.33
N GLY A 65 -15.22 -7.26 6.06
CA GLY A 65 -16.35 -6.72 6.83
C GLY A 65 -15.96 -6.11 8.19
N LYS A 66 -14.67 -6.15 8.56
CA LYS A 66 -14.12 -5.55 9.78
C LYS A 66 -13.20 -4.36 9.45
N THR A 67 -12.86 -3.57 10.46
CA THR A 67 -11.93 -2.44 10.30
C THR A 67 -10.49 -2.94 10.38
N CYS A 68 -9.81 -3.08 9.23
CA CYS A 68 -8.37 -3.34 9.19
C CYS A 68 -7.56 -2.05 9.34
N ALA A 69 -6.25 -2.16 9.58
CA ALA A 69 -5.36 -1.02 9.74
C ALA A 69 -5.44 -0.01 8.57
N PHE A 70 -5.74 -0.49 7.36
CA PHE A 70 -5.84 0.31 6.13
C PHE A 70 -7.30 0.64 5.74
N GLY A 71 -8.30 0.26 6.53
CA GLY A 71 -9.73 0.46 6.22
C GLY A 71 -10.29 -0.40 5.06
N LYS A 72 -9.44 -1.04 4.26
CA LYS A 72 -9.82 -1.82 3.05
C LYS A 72 -10.74 -3.01 3.32
N GLY A 73 -10.75 -3.54 4.55
CA GLY A 73 -11.65 -4.64 4.94
C GLY A 73 -13.13 -4.28 4.87
N ARG A 74 -13.49 -3.04 5.25
CA ARG A 74 -14.85 -2.51 5.09
C ARG A 74 -15.18 -2.21 3.63
N LEU A 75 -14.27 -1.55 2.92
CA LEU A 75 -14.43 -1.24 1.49
C LEU A 75 -14.67 -2.50 0.66
N SER A 76 -13.91 -3.56 0.93
CA SER A 76 -14.07 -4.84 0.23
C SER A 76 -15.42 -5.50 0.47
N CYS A 77 -16.03 -5.31 1.65
CA CYS A 77 -17.34 -5.87 1.97
C CYS A 77 -18.49 -5.15 1.28
N LEU A 78 -18.31 -3.86 0.97
CA LEU A 78 -19.27 -3.07 0.22
C LEU A 78 -19.23 -3.40 -1.28
N LEU A 79 -18.04 -3.66 -1.81
CA LEU A 79 -17.82 -3.85 -3.25
C LEU A 79 -17.90 -5.31 -3.71
N PHE A 80 -17.62 -6.27 -2.82
CA PHE A 80 -17.48 -7.68 -3.19
C PHE A 80 -18.13 -8.61 -2.15
N ARG A 81 -18.42 -9.84 -2.57
CA ARG A 81 -18.88 -10.91 -1.68
C ARG A 81 -17.71 -11.54 -0.93
N LYS A 82 -17.96 -12.05 0.27
CA LYS A 82 -16.96 -12.71 1.10
C LYS A 82 -16.40 -13.94 0.39
N GLY A 83 -15.08 -14.05 0.36
CA GLY A 83 -14.38 -15.21 -0.16
C GLY A 83 -14.05 -16.21 0.94
N ASP A 84 -13.13 -17.12 0.63
CA ASP A 84 -12.71 -18.17 1.56
C ASP A 84 -11.44 -17.72 2.31
N THR A 85 -11.58 -17.54 3.63
CA THR A 85 -10.48 -17.09 4.49
C THR A 85 -9.35 -18.11 4.60
N LYS A 86 -9.65 -19.40 4.42
CA LYS A 86 -8.62 -20.45 4.41
C LYS A 86 -7.73 -20.32 3.19
N LYS A 87 -8.30 -19.97 2.02
CA LYS A 87 -7.53 -19.78 0.78
C LYS A 87 -6.46 -18.71 0.92
N PHE A 88 -6.71 -17.63 1.67
CA PHE A 88 -5.74 -16.55 1.86
C PHE A 88 -4.42 -17.02 2.48
N ALA A 89 -4.45 -17.92 3.47
CA ALA A 89 -3.23 -18.42 4.12
C ALA A 89 -2.41 -19.35 3.21
N HIS A 90 -3.07 -19.96 2.22
CA HIS A 90 -2.47 -20.87 1.23
C HIS A 90 -2.07 -20.16 -0.07
N THR A 91 -2.56 -18.95 -0.33
CA THR A 91 -2.15 -18.14 -1.48
C THR A 91 -0.64 -17.88 -1.40
N LYS A 92 0.08 -18.26 -2.47
CA LYS A 92 1.50 -17.91 -2.63
C LYS A 92 1.57 -16.54 -3.31
N ILE A 93 1.99 -15.52 -2.57
CA ILE A 93 2.37 -14.24 -3.16
C ILE A 93 3.77 -14.39 -3.74
N THR A 94 3.94 -13.99 -4.99
CA THR A 94 5.23 -14.01 -5.69
C THR A 94 5.75 -12.58 -5.82
N TRP A 95 7.04 -12.39 -6.12
CA TRP A 95 7.60 -11.06 -6.38
C TRP A 95 6.84 -10.31 -7.48
N LYS A 96 6.34 -11.02 -8.50
CA LYS A 96 5.47 -10.48 -9.56
C LYS A 96 4.20 -9.79 -9.04
N ASP A 97 3.72 -10.17 -7.88
CA ASP A 97 2.51 -9.59 -7.28
C ASP A 97 2.81 -8.29 -6.52
N ILE A 98 4.06 -8.11 -6.06
CA ILE A 98 4.49 -6.94 -5.26
C ILE A 98 5.17 -5.88 -6.13
N ILE A 99 5.84 -6.28 -7.22
CA ILE A 99 6.46 -5.35 -8.17
C ILE A 99 5.51 -4.23 -8.59
N PRO A 100 4.22 -4.50 -8.93
CA PRO A 100 3.29 -3.46 -9.31
C PRO A 100 3.09 -2.39 -8.22
N ASP A 101 3.08 -2.79 -6.95
CA ASP A 101 2.94 -1.87 -5.81
C ASP A 101 4.18 -0.98 -5.64
N PHE A 102 5.39 -1.54 -5.88
CA PHE A 102 6.63 -0.75 -5.87
C PHE A 102 6.69 0.26 -7.02
N LEU A 103 6.14 -0.08 -8.19
CA LEU A 103 6.11 0.84 -9.33
C LEU A 103 5.32 2.11 -9.05
N VAL A 104 4.33 2.06 -8.15
CA VAL A 104 3.55 3.24 -7.75
C VAL A 104 4.44 4.33 -7.16
N THR A 105 5.49 3.99 -6.42
CA THR A 105 6.42 4.99 -5.87
C THR A 105 7.67 5.16 -6.71
N LEU A 106 8.17 4.08 -7.32
CA LEU A 106 9.39 4.12 -8.12
C LEU A 106 9.26 5.00 -9.37
N VAL A 107 8.13 4.89 -10.10
CA VAL A 107 7.93 5.66 -11.34
C VAL A 107 7.90 7.17 -11.07
N PRO A 108 7.11 7.70 -10.10
CA PRO A 108 7.15 9.12 -9.78
C PRO A 108 8.50 9.59 -9.24
N VAL A 109 9.22 8.76 -8.47
CA VAL A 109 10.56 9.12 -7.98
C VAL A 109 11.54 9.30 -9.14
N ILE A 110 11.57 8.36 -10.10
CA ILE A 110 12.42 8.46 -11.29
C ILE A 110 12.05 9.70 -12.11
N ALA A 111 10.75 9.92 -12.34
CA ALA A 111 10.25 11.11 -13.03
C ALA A 111 10.71 12.39 -12.33
N GLY A 112 10.58 12.46 -11.00
CA GLY A 112 11.01 13.60 -10.20
C GLY A 112 12.52 13.86 -10.29
N ILE A 113 13.35 12.80 -10.27
CA ILE A 113 14.81 12.93 -10.45
C ILE A 113 15.13 13.50 -11.85
N VAL A 114 14.49 13.00 -12.91
CA VAL A 114 14.68 13.51 -14.27
C VAL A 114 14.27 14.99 -14.37
N ILE A 115 13.16 15.37 -13.75
CA ILE A 115 12.71 16.77 -13.70
C ILE A 115 13.73 17.64 -12.96
N LEU A 116 14.28 17.18 -11.82
CA LEU A 116 15.29 17.93 -11.06
C LEU A 116 16.58 18.16 -11.84
N ILE A 117 17.02 17.17 -12.62
CA ILE A 117 18.22 17.30 -13.47
C ILE A 117 17.99 18.31 -14.59
N ARG A 118 16.78 18.34 -15.19
CA ARG A 118 16.43 19.26 -16.27
C ARG A 118 16.19 20.69 -15.79
N SER A 119 15.46 20.82 -14.68
CA SER A 119 15.01 22.09 -14.13
C SER A 119 14.82 21.95 -12.62
N PHE A 120 15.83 22.37 -11.86
CA PHE A 120 15.81 22.25 -10.41
C PHE A 120 14.65 23.04 -9.80
N SER A 121 13.94 22.42 -8.85
CA SER A 121 12.84 23.02 -8.11
C SER A 121 12.78 22.45 -6.70
N TRP A 122 12.76 23.35 -5.70
CA TRP A 122 12.62 22.97 -4.29
C TRP A 122 11.36 22.15 -4.01
N LEU A 123 10.25 22.45 -4.71
CA LEU A 123 9.01 21.70 -4.58
C LEU A 123 9.20 20.26 -5.07
N VAL A 124 9.79 20.07 -6.24
CA VAL A 124 10.03 18.73 -6.82
C VAL A 124 10.98 17.94 -5.93
N LEU A 125 12.02 18.58 -5.39
CA LEU A 125 12.95 17.97 -4.45
C LEU A 125 12.22 17.49 -3.19
N GLY A 126 11.38 18.36 -2.60
CA GLY A 126 10.57 18.03 -1.43
C GLY A 126 9.65 16.82 -1.67
N LEU A 127 8.98 16.76 -2.83
CA LEU A 127 8.12 15.63 -3.20
C LEU A 127 8.90 14.32 -3.38
N VAL A 128 10.07 14.36 -4.02
CA VAL A 128 10.94 13.18 -4.20
C VAL A 128 11.46 12.68 -2.86
N VAL A 129 11.95 13.58 -2.00
CA VAL A 129 12.43 13.24 -0.65
C VAL A 129 11.29 12.65 0.17
N TRP A 130 10.09 13.25 0.14
CA TRP A 130 8.91 12.72 0.82
C TRP A 130 8.59 11.29 0.34
N LEU A 131 8.53 11.05 -0.98
CA LEU A 131 8.25 9.72 -1.52
C LEU A 131 9.31 8.69 -1.14
N PHE A 132 10.58 9.09 -1.12
CA PHE A 132 11.67 8.23 -0.67
C PHE A 132 11.50 7.84 0.80
N LEU A 133 11.33 8.84 1.68
CA LEU A 133 11.10 8.62 3.11
C LEU A 133 9.83 7.80 3.37
N ALA A 134 8.74 8.08 2.66
CA ALA A 134 7.50 7.32 2.75
C ALA A 134 7.73 5.85 2.34
N THR A 135 8.44 5.61 1.24
CA THR A 135 8.68 4.25 0.74
C THR A 135 9.52 3.43 1.72
N PHE A 136 10.63 3.97 2.23
CA PHE A 136 11.59 3.20 3.04
C PHE A 136 11.31 3.28 4.54
N VAL A 137 11.05 4.47 5.07
CA VAL A 137 10.88 4.70 6.51
C VAL A 137 9.41 4.61 6.90
N GLY A 138 8.55 5.37 6.21
CA GLY A 138 7.13 5.48 6.54
C GLY A 138 6.42 4.12 6.46
N ASN A 139 6.60 3.38 5.37
CA ASN A 139 6.05 2.03 5.26
C ASN A 139 6.61 1.07 6.31
N ALA A 140 7.90 1.14 6.65
CA ALA A 140 8.49 0.28 7.67
C ALA A 140 7.89 0.56 9.06
N VAL A 141 7.72 1.84 9.41
CA VAL A 141 7.11 2.25 10.70
C VAL A 141 5.62 1.93 10.73
N ILE A 142 4.85 2.32 9.72
CA ILE A 142 3.40 2.11 9.67
C ILE A 142 3.09 0.62 9.62
N ARG A 143 3.72 -0.14 8.73
CA ARG A 143 3.47 -1.58 8.63
C ARG A 143 4.05 -2.31 9.84
N GLY A 144 5.26 -1.99 10.27
CA GLY A 144 5.94 -2.70 11.35
C GLY A 144 5.36 -2.43 12.73
N GLN A 145 5.09 -1.16 13.06
CA GLN A 145 4.71 -0.75 14.42
C GLN A 145 3.19 -0.60 14.60
N LEU A 146 2.46 -0.12 13.59
CA LEU A 146 1.03 0.19 13.71
C LEU A 146 0.14 -0.91 13.14
N ALA A 147 0.44 -1.45 11.96
CA ALA A 147 -0.41 -2.44 11.31
C ALA A 147 -0.03 -3.88 11.68
N CYS A 148 1.04 -4.45 11.11
CA CYS A 148 1.38 -5.87 11.19
C CYS A 148 1.66 -6.37 12.61
N LYS A 149 2.06 -5.51 13.55
CA LYS A 149 2.28 -5.88 14.96
C LYS A 149 1.00 -6.39 15.65
N TYR A 150 -0.16 -5.85 15.29
CA TYR A 150 -1.45 -6.14 15.94
C TYR A 150 -2.42 -6.91 15.04
N CYS A 151 -1.96 -7.38 13.88
CA CYS A 151 -2.81 -7.98 12.84
C CYS A 151 -3.18 -9.44 13.18
N LYS A 152 -4.47 -9.76 13.28
CA LYS A 152 -4.98 -11.13 13.45
C LYS A 152 -4.67 -12.04 12.25
N GLN A 153 -4.79 -11.51 11.03
CA GLN A 153 -4.46 -12.28 9.82
C GLN A 153 -3.01 -12.76 9.83
N ARG A 154 -2.08 -11.97 10.39
CA ARG A 154 -0.68 -12.37 10.54
C ARG A 154 -0.51 -13.62 11.39
N LYS A 155 -1.25 -13.73 12.51
CA LYS A 155 -1.23 -14.91 13.40
C LYS A 155 -1.80 -16.17 12.73
N ILE A 156 -2.81 -16.01 11.86
CA ILE A 156 -3.44 -17.12 11.13
C ILE A 156 -2.57 -17.54 9.92
N GLY A 157 -1.90 -16.58 9.30
CA GLY A 157 -1.02 -16.78 8.16
C GLY A 157 -1.10 -15.60 7.19
N CYS A 158 0.03 -14.92 7.01
CA CYS A 158 0.17 -13.85 6.01
C CYS A 158 1.12 -14.29 4.89
N PRO A 159 0.65 -14.38 3.63
CA PRO A 159 1.50 -14.71 2.49
C PRO A 159 2.69 -13.77 2.32
N ALA A 160 2.51 -12.48 2.61
CA ALA A 160 3.58 -11.49 2.54
C ALA A 160 4.68 -11.78 3.56
N GLU A 161 4.32 -12.14 4.80
CA GLU A 161 5.31 -12.51 5.82
C GLU A 161 6.09 -13.76 5.42
N LYS A 162 5.41 -14.76 4.83
CA LYS A 162 6.09 -15.97 4.31
C LYS A 162 7.11 -15.62 3.22
N LEU A 163 6.82 -14.65 2.34
CA LEU A 163 7.76 -14.22 1.29
C LEU A 163 8.98 -13.50 1.87
N PHE A 164 8.77 -12.53 2.76
CA PHE A 164 9.89 -11.76 3.36
C PHE A 164 10.73 -12.59 4.33
N ASN A 165 10.15 -13.57 5.02
CA ASN A 165 10.89 -14.41 5.96
C ASN A 165 11.57 -15.62 5.28
N LYS A 166 11.12 -16.04 4.09
CA LYS A 166 11.82 -17.05 3.27
C LYS A 166 13.22 -16.62 2.84
N SER A 167 13.46 -15.31 2.74
CA SER A 167 14.75 -14.72 2.37
C SER A 167 15.80 -14.74 3.51
N LYS A 168 15.45 -15.22 4.71
CA LYS A 168 16.35 -15.32 5.86
C LYS A 168 16.97 -16.72 6.05
N LYS A 169 16.84 -17.60 5.07
CA LYS A 169 17.46 -18.93 5.09
C LYS A 169 18.52 -19.05 4.03
#